data_AF-A0A259PLW6-F1
#
_entry.id   AF-A0A259PLW6-F1
#
_cell.length_a   1.000
_cell.length_b   1.000
_cell.length_c   1.000
_cell.angle_alpha   90.00
_cell.angle_beta   90.00
_cell.angle_gamma   90.00
#
_symmetry.space_group_name_H-M   'P 1'
#
loop_
_entity.id
_entity.type
_entity.pdbx_description
1 polymer ?
#
loop_
_entity_poly.entity_id
_entity_poly.type
_entity_poly.pdbx_seq_one_letter_code
_entity_poly.pdbx_strand_id
1 'polypeptide(L)' 'LAHGSFALVDTAQLLVLQCAEDAGLLRVKAAVCYQSIIPGCACEGDPTPMSKLPEYVELTIAIDRADARATITLLDD' A
#
# COMPACT_ATOMS: atom_id res chain seq x y z
N LEU A 1 -0.04 8.96 -7.06
CA LEU A 1 -0.71 8.63 -8.36
C LEU A 1 -0.62 7.13 -8.62
N ALA A 2 -1.71 6.49 -9.06
CA ALA A 2 -1.72 5.08 -9.49
C ALA A 2 -1.35 4.97 -10.98
N HIS A 3 -0.54 3.97 -11.33
CA HIS A 3 -0.02 3.79 -12.69
C HIS A 3 -0.63 2.56 -13.39
N GLY A 4 -0.89 1.50 -12.64
CA GLY A 4 -1.59 0.31 -13.12
C GLY A 4 -3.10 0.38 -12.90
N SER A 5 -3.81 -0.57 -13.50
CA SER A 5 -5.26 -0.74 -13.31
C SER A 5 -5.62 -1.96 -12.46
N PHE A 6 -4.62 -2.78 -12.11
CA PHE A 6 -4.79 -3.95 -11.26
C PHE A 6 -3.62 -4.09 -10.28
N ALA A 7 -3.92 -4.11 -8.99
CA ALA A 7 -2.92 -4.26 -7.93
C ALA A 7 -2.62 -5.74 -7.63
N LEU A 8 -1.34 -6.08 -7.57
CA LEU A 8 -0.81 -7.37 -7.12
C LEU A 8 -0.43 -7.25 -5.64
N VAL A 9 -1.35 -7.67 -4.76
CA VAL A 9 -1.20 -7.47 -3.31
C VAL A 9 -0.59 -8.66 -2.58
N ASP A 10 -0.44 -9.82 -3.23
CA ASP A 10 0.16 -11.02 -2.62
C ASP A 10 1.61 -10.80 -2.17
N THR A 11 2.30 -9.85 -2.79
CA THR A 11 3.67 -9.45 -2.46
C THR A 11 3.73 -8.05 -1.84
N ALA A 12 2.62 -7.51 -1.37
CA ALA A 12 2.61 -6.20 -0.74
C ALA A 12 3.44 -6.22 0.55
N GLN A 13 4.21 -5.16 0.75
CA GLN A 13 5.06 -4.98 1.92
C GLN A 13 4.63 -3.70 2.65
N LEU A 14 4.59 -3.78 3.98
CA LEU A 14 4.36 -2.63 4.83
C LEU A 14 5.69 -2.13 5.39
N LEU A 15 6.01 -0.86 5.13
CA LEU A 15 7.17 -0.19 5.70
C LEU A 15 6.70 0.82 6.75
N VAL A 16 7.16 0.67 7.99
CA VAL A 16 6.92 1.66 9.04
C VAL A 16 7.81 2.87 8.78
N LEU A 17 7.20 4.04 8.59
CA LEU A 17 7.89 5.30 8.33
C LEU A 17 8.09 6.09 9.62
N GLN A 18 7.08 6.10 10.49
CA GLN A 18 7.10 6.82 11.75
C GLN A 18 6.17 6.17 12.76
N CYS A 19 6.56 6.20 14.03
CA CYS A 19 5.69 5.88 15.16
C CYS A 19 5.60 7.08 16.10
N ALA A 20 4.40 7.31 16.64
CA ALA A 20 4.16 8.30 17.69
C ALA A 20 3.17 7.72 18.70
N GLU A 21 3.30 8.15 19.95
CA GLU A 21 2.36 7.82 21.02
C GLU A 21 1.66 9.11 21.47
N ASP A 22 0.34 9.05 21.65
CA ASP A 22 -0.47 10.16 22.14
C ASP A 22 -1.61 9.63 22.99
N ALA A 23 -1.84 10.18 24.19
CA ALA A 23 -2.98 9.94 25.10
C ALA A 23 -3.79 8.62 24.90
N GLY A 24 -3.13 7.46 25.00
CA GLY A 24 -3.79 6.13 24.88
C GLY A 24 -3.87 5.55 23.46
N LEU A 25 -3.29 6.21 22.47
CA LEU A 25 -3.26 5.84 21.06
C LEU A 25 -1.81 5.67 20.58
N LEU A 26 -1.55 4.61 19.81
CA LEU A 26 -0.33 4.46 19.02
C LEU A 26 -0.66 4.87 17.58
N ARG A 27 0.06 5.87 17.05
CA ARG A 27 -0.04 6.30 15.66
C ARG A 27 1.16 5.80 14.87
N VAL A 28 0.90 5.08 13.79
CA VAL A 28 1.93 4.60 12.87
C VAL A 28 1.68 5.21 11.50
N LYS A 29 2.65 5.97 10.98
CA LYS A 29 2.70 6.32 9.56
C LYS A 29 3.45 5.20 8.84
N ALA A 30 2.85 4.63 7.81
CA ALA A 30 3.43 3.53 7.05
C ALA A 30 3.22 3.70 5.56
N ALA A 31 4.10 3.09 4.75
CA ALA A 31 3.91 2.94 3.32
C ALA A 31 3.54 1.49 3.00
N VAL A 32 2.56 1.30 2.12
CA VAL A 32 2.27 0.00 1.49
C VAL A 32 2.94 0.02 0.11
N CYS A 33 4.00 -0.76 -0.04
CA CYS A 33 4.69 -0.96 -1.30
C CYS A 33 4.14 -2.21 -1.98
N TYR A 34 3.71 -2.08 -3.23
CA TYR A 34 3.11 -3.18 -3.98
C TYR A 34 3.50 -3.09 -5.46
N GLN A 35 3.05 -4.06 -6.25
CA GLN A 35 3.21 -4.04 -7.70
C GLN A 35 1.83 -3.91 -8.34
N SER A 36 1.73 -3.25 -9.46
CA SER A 36 0.52 -3.24 -10.29
C SER A 36 0.84 -3.66 -11.71
N ILE A 37 -0.20 -3.91 -12.51
CA ILE A 37 -0.10 -4.24 -13.92
C ILE A 37 -1.17 -3.46 -14.70
N ILE A 38 -1.02 -3.43 -16.02
CA ILE A 38 -2.07 -2.99 -16.96
C ILE A 38 -2.47 -4.24 -17.77
N PRO A 39 -3.53 -4.97 -17.37
CA PRO A 39 -3.99 -6.15 -18.09
C PRO A 39 -4.37 -5.78 -19.54
N GLY A 40 -3.96 -6.60 -20.51
CA GLY A 40 -4.33 -6.41 -21.91
C GLY A 40 -3.38 -5.55 -22.76
N CYS A 41 -2.22 -5.12 -22.23
CA CYS A 41 -1.19 -4.46 -23.05
C CYS A 41 -0.40 -5.45 -23.94
N ALA A 42 -0.50 -6.75 -23.67
CA ALA A 42 0.08 -7.80 -24.51
C ALA A 42 -0.98 -8.33 -25.47
N CYS A 43 -0.92 -7.91 -26.74
CA CYS A 43 -1.65 -8.57 -27.82
C CYS A 43 -1.22 -10.04 -27.92
N GLU A 44 -2.15 -10.92 -28.25
CA GLU A 44 -1.91 -12.35 -28.43
C GLU A 44 -0.73 -12.58 -29.41
N GLY A 45 0.42 -13.04 -28.89
CA GLY A 45 1.64 -13.27 -29.68
C GLY A 45 2.82 -12.33 -29.40
N ASP A 46 2.67 -11.31 -28.54
CA ASP A 46 3.82 -10.51 -28.07
C ASP A 46 4.51 -11.23 -26.89
N PRO A 47 5.79 -11.66 -27.02
CA PRO A 47 6.52 -12.34 -25.97
C PRO A 47 6.90 -11.41 -24.79
N THR A 48 6.57 -10.12 -24.86
CA THR A 48 6.89 -9.16 -23.80
C THR A 48 6.19 -9.56 -22.49
N PRO A 49 6.93 -9.88 -21.42
CA PRO A 49 6.34 -10.18 -20.12
C PRO A 49 5.49 -9.01 -19.67
N MET A 50 4.34 -9.29 -19.05
CA MET A 50 3.48 -8.28 -18.46
C MET A 50 4.31 -7.41 -17.50
N SER A 51 4.53 -6.15 -17.86
CA SER A 51 5.35 -5.23 -17.05
C SER A 51 4.68 -4.97 -15.72
N LYS A 52 5.37 -5.35 -14.64
CA LYS A 52 4.98 -4.97 -13.27
C LYS A 52 5.44 -3.54 -13.00
N LEU A 53 4.55 -2.73 -12.45
CA LEU A 53 4.80 -1.35 -12.10
C LEU A 53 4.92 -1.26 -10.57
N PRO A 54 6.04 -0.77 -10.03
CA PRO A 54 6.14 -0.54 -8.59
C PRO A 54 5.22 0.61 -8.19
N GLU A 55 4.41 0.40 -7.15
CA GLU A 55 3.51 1.40 -6.59
C GLU A 55 3.68 1.50 -5.08
N TYR A 56 3.37 2.67 -4.53
CA TYR A 56 3.33 2.89 -3.10
C TYR A 56 2.21 3.85 -2.72
N VAL A 57 1.65 3.64 -1.53
CA VAL A 57 0.73 4.58 -0.88
C VAL A 57 1.10 4.75 0.57
N GLU A 58 0.90 5.93 1.13
CA GLU A 58 1.07 6.18 2.56
C GLU A 58 -0.27 6.05 3.29
N LEU A 59 -0.23 5.53 4.51
CA LEU A 59 -1.39 5.42 5.38
C LEU A 59 -1.00 5.73 6.82
N THR A 60 -2.00 6.09 7.61
CA THR A 60 -1.89 6.14 9.07
C THR A 60 -2.68 4.98 9.68
N ILE A 61 -2.06 4.30 10.64
CA ILE A 61 -2.70 3.31 11.50
C ILE A 61 -2.78 3.91 12.90
N ALA A 62 -3.99 4.10 13.39
CA ALA A 62 -4.27 4.54 14.75
C ALA A 62 -4.76 3.34 15.58
N ILE A 63 -3.99 2.93 16.59
CA ILE A 63 -4.31 1.78 17.45
C ILE A 63 -4.63 2.30 18.84
N ASP A 64 -5.85 2.03 19.32
CA ASP A 64 -6.22 2.27 20.71
C ASP A 64 -5.49 1.28 21.63
N ARG A 65 -4.81 1.77 22.66
CA ARG A 65 -4.01 0.94 23.57
C ARG A 65 -4.85 0.24 24.63
N ALA A 66 -6.08 0.67 24.85
CA ALA A 66 -6.96 0.05 25.83
C ALA A 66 -7.54 -1.28 25.31
N ASP A 67 -7.88 -1.34 24.02
CA ASP A 67 -8.58 -2.49 23.43
C ASP A 67 -7.99 -3.01 22.09
N ALA A 68 -6.88 -2.42 21.63
CA ALA A 68 -6.19 -2.76 20.38
C ALA A 68 -6.99 -2.53 19.09
N ARG A 69 -8.10 -1.76 19.12
CA ARG A 69 -8.83 -1.41 17.91
C ARG A 69 -7.98 -0.50 17.01
N ALA A 70 -7.88 -0.87 15.75
CA ALA A 70 -7.10 -0.14 14.75
C ALA A 70 -8.04 0.56 13.74
N THR A 71 -7.75 1.83 13.46
CA THR A 71 -8.32 2.56 12.33
C THR A 71 -7.23 2.82 11.32
N ILE A 72 -7.48 2.48 10.05
CA ILE A 72 -6.57 2.75 8.94
C ILE A 72 -7.14 3.89 8.12
N THR A 73 -6.32 4.88 7.82
CA THR A 73 -6.66 6.02 6.98
C THR A 73 -5.63 6.14 5.88
N LEU A 74 -6.07 6.08 4.63
CA LEU A 74 -5.22 6.39 3.48
C LEU A 74 -4.83 7.87 3.55
N LEU A 75 -3.55 8.17 3.31
CA LEU A 75 -3.09 9.54 3.18
C LEU A 75 -3.09 9.88 1.69
N ASP A 76 -3.73 11.00 1.36
CA ASP A 76 -3.62 11.59 0.03
C ASP A 76 -2.27 12.32 -0.09
N ASP A 77 -1.70 12.30 -1.29
CA ASP A 77 -0.57 13.15 -1.72
C ASP A 77 -1.05 14.55 -2.11
#